data_AF-A0A8T0W2C0-F1
#
_entry.id   AF-A0A8T0W2C0-F1
#
_cell.length_a   1.000
_cell.length_b   1.000
_cell.length_c   1.000
_cell.angle_alpha   90.00
_cell.angle_beta   90.00
_cell.angle_gamma   90.00
#
_symmetry.space_group_name_H-M   'P 1'
#
loop_
_entity.id
_entity.type
_entity.pdbx_description
1 polymer ?
#
loop_
_entity_poly.entity_id
_entity_poly.type
_entity_poly.pdbx_seq_one_letter_code
_entity_poly.pdbx_strand_id
1 'polypeptide(L)'
;MYETAKEVVVNLLYLVERYGFVLNGARSYYTNRSQPPLLSSMVLEIYSATGDLDLVKKAFPSLLKEHSFWMSDFHRVMVRDNQGQIHSLTRYQAMWNKPRPESATTDQQMASKLSSEVDKENFYHQVASAAESGWDFSSRWMRNPPDMTTLATTSIIPVDLNTFIYKMERDIEFFAELTGEHIISKEFSDTAKARQIAIDSILWNSEMEQWLDYWLPADVQCQGVYQWNSKSQNRNIFASNFVPIWLNAYHHSGSVKYVNEAKSKGVMRSLKASGLLHMSGIAASLLNTGQQCI
;
A
#
# COMPACT_ATOMS: atom_id res chain seq x y z
N MET A 1 1.89 19.45 19.41
CA MET A 1 2.22 20.34 18.28
C MET A 1 1.16 20.17 17.18
N TYR A 2 -0.10 20.53 17.47
CA TYR A 2 -1.22 20.25 16.55
C TYR A 2 -1.19 21.15 15.31
N GLU A 3 -0.82 22.42 15.47
CA GLU A 3 -0.70 23.36 14.34
C GLU A 3 0.31 22.91 13.29
N THR A 4 1.49 22.46 13.72
CA THR A 4 2.51 21.95 12.77
C THR A 4 2.00 20.72 12.01
N ALA A 5 1.30 19.81 12.67
CA ALA A 5 0.71 18.64 12.00
C ALA A 5 -0.37 19.06 10.99
N LYS A 6 -1.21 20.02 11.35
CA LYS A 6 -2.23 20.60 10.47
C LYS A 6 -1.61 21.25 9.24
N GLU A 7 -0.56 22.04 9.39
CA GLU A 7 0.14 22.67 8.26
C GLU A 7 0.79 21.64 7.32
N VAL A 8 1.32 20.53 7.86
CA VAL A 8 1.79 19.40 7.02
C VAL A 8 0.63 18.82 6.21
N VAL A 9 -0.52 18.55 6.83
CA VAL A 9 -1.71 18.06 6.12
C VAL A 9 -2.18 19.05 5.06
N VAL A 10 -2.21 20.36 5.36
CA VAL A 10 -2.58 21.40 4.38
C VAL A 10 -1.64 21.39 3.17
N ASN A 11 -0.34 21.18 3.37
CA ASN A 11 0.61 21.03 2.27
C ASN A 11 0.34 19.78 1.42
N LEU A 12 0.01 18.65 2.04
CA LEU A 12 -0.34 17.41 1.32
C LEU A 12 -1.65 17.55 0.54
N LEU A 13 -2.67 18.19 1.13
CA LEU A 13 -3.92 18.52 0.44
C LEU A 13 -3.67 19.37 -0.81
N TYR A 14 -2.77 20.36 -0.72
CA TYR A 14 -2.37 21.15 -1.88
C TYR A 14 -1.77 20.29 -3.01
N LEU A 15 -0.95 19.28 -2.67
CA LEU A 15 -0.39 18.35 -3.66
C LEU A 15 -1.49 17.52 -4.32
N VAL A 16 -2.45 17.00 -3.56
CA VAL A 16 -3.61 16.27 -4.11
C VAL A 16 -4.44 17.17 -5.03
N GLU A 17 -4.69 18.41 -4.64
CA GLU A 17 -5.42 19.35 -5.50
C GLU A 17 -4.68 19.63 -6.81
N ARG A 18 -3.35 19.80 -6.76
CA ARG A 18 -2.55 20.13 -7.93
C ARG A 18 -2.24 18.95 -8.84
N TYR A 19 -2.01 17.76 -8.28
CA TYR A 19 -1.48 16.60 -9.01
C TYR A 19 -2.41 15.38 -9.01
N GLY A 20 -3.46 15.39 -8.18
CA GLY A 20 -4.43 14.30 -8.05
C GLY A 20 -4.11 13.29 -6.94
N PHE A 21 -2.92 13.34 -6.36
CA PHE A 21 -2.45 12.44 -5.30
C PHE A 21 -1.31 13.08 -4.50
N VAL A 22 -1.00 12.53 -3.32
CA VAL A 22 0.17 12.94 -2.55
C VAL A 22 1.44 12.46 -3.27
N LEU A 23 2.33 13.38 -3.62
CA LEU A 23 3.61 13.01 -4.24
C LEU A 23 4.52 12.30 -3.23
N ASN A 24 5.40 11.41 -3.71
CA ASN A 24 6.49 10.82 -2.92
C ASN A 24 7.28 11.88 -2.11
N GLY A 25 7.48 13.04 -2.72
CA GLY A 25 7.94 14.25 -2.05
C GLY A 25 7.64 15.49 -2.89
N ALA A 26 7.72 16.68 -2.28
CA ALA A 26 7.47 17.95 -2.97
C ALA A 26 8.64 18.39 -3.87
N ARG A 27 8.95 17.58 -4.91
CA ARG A 27 9.97 17.82 -5.93
C ARG A 27 9.40 17.50 -7.31
N SER A 28 9.85 18.22 -8.34
CA SER A 28 9.35 18.05 -9.72
C SER A 28 9.53 16.63 -10.26
N TYR A 29 10.61 15.93 -9.89
CA TYR A 29 10.87 14.56 -10.31
C TYR A 29 10.03 13.49 -9.59
N TYR A 30 9.17 13.89 -8.65
CA TYR A 30 8.21 13.00 -7.96
C TYR A 30 6.77 13.15 -8.49
N THR A 31 6.49 14.01 -9.47
CA THR A 31 5.13 14.16 -10.04
C THR A 31 4.62 12.93 -10.80
N ASN A 32 5.43 11.87 -10.89
CA ASN A 32 5.10 10.61 -11.54
C ASN A 32 4.76 9.48 -10.55
N ARG A 33 4.90 9.68 -9.23
CA ARG A 33 4.70 8.62 -8.24
C ARG A 33 4.28 9.14 -6.88
N SER A 34 3.51 8.33 -6.17
CA SER A 34 3.01 8.60 -4.83
C SER A 34 3.94 8.05 -3.72
N GLN A 35 3.40 7.89 -2.52
CA GLN A 35 3.92 7.07 -1.42
C GLN A 35 2.76 6.36 -0.69
N PRO A 36 3.00 5.46 0.29
CA PRO A 36 1.94 4.85 1.09
C PRO A 36 0.90 5.87 1.59
N PRO A 37 -0.40 5.71 1.26
CA PRO A 37 -1.37 6.78 1.42
C PRO A 37 -1.92 6.86 2.84
N LEU A 38 -1.38 7.79 3.62
CA LEU A 38 -1.72 7.99 5.03
C LEU A 38 -2.48 9.30 5.31
N LEU A 39 -2.75 10.12 4.28
CA LEU A 39 -3.31 11.46 4.44
C LEU A 39 -4.65 11.46 5.19
N SER A 40 -5.56 10.53 4.89
CA SER A 40 -6.86 10.43 5.57
C SER A 40 -6.69 10.17 7.07
N SER A 41 -5.74 9.31 7.45
CA SER A 41 -5.45 9.00 8.85
C SER A 41 -4.74 10.15 9.54
N MET A 42 -3.92 10.95 8.85
CA MET A 42 -3.37 12.18 9.41
C MET A 42 -4.48 13.21 9.73
N VAL A 43 -5.44 13.40 8.82
CA VAL A 43 -6.61 14.27 9.06
C VAL A 43 -7.41 13.78 10.26
N LEU A 44 -7.63 12.46 10.33
CA LEU A 44 -8.40 11.82 11.39
C LEU A 44 -7.74 12.01 12.76
N GLU A 45 -6.45 11.74 12.89
CA GLU A 45 -5.73 11.89 14.17
C GLU A 45 -5.74 13.34 14.66
N ILE A 46 -5.61 14.31 13.75
CA ILE A 46 -5.74 15.73 14.10
C ILE A 46 -7.16 16.02 14.58
N TYR A 47 -8.18 15.60 13.82
CA TYR A 47 -9.58 15.80 14.21
C TYR A 47 -9.92 15.14 15.55
N SER A 48 -9.49 13.90 15.80
CA SER A 48 -9.71 13.20 17.06
C SER A 48 -9.07 13.92 18.24
N ALA A 49 -7.95 14.62 18.02
CA ALA A 49 -7.28 15.38 19.07
C ALA A 49 -7.82 16.80 19.27
N THR A 50 -8.36 17.45 18.23
CA THR A 50 -8.68 18.89 18.25
C THR A 50 -10.15 19.22 18.03
N GLY A 51 -10.94 18.31 17.45
CA GLY A 51 -12.30 18.57 17.00
C GLY A 51 -12.40 19.50 15.77
N ASP A 52 -11.31 19.70 15.03
CA ASP A 52 -11.23 20.64 13.91
C ASP A 52 -12.05 20.17 12.69
N LEU A 53 -13.35 20.45 12.71
CA LEU A 53 -14.29 20.11 11.66
C LEU A 53 -14.02 20.87 10.35
N ASP A 54 -13.42 22.06 10.43
CA ASP A 54 -13.09 22.86 9.24
C ASP A 54 -11.97 22.21 8.44
N LEU A 55 -10.96 21.62 9.13
CA LEU A 55 -9.96 20.78 8.48
C LEU A 55 -10.61 19.59 7.77
N VAL A 56 -11.54 18.89 8.42
CA VAL A 56 -12.24 17.74 7.81
C VAL A 56 -12.98 18.17 6.54
N LYS A 57 -13.79 19.23 6.61
CA LYS A 57 -14.53 19.76 5.46
C LYS A 57 -13.60 20.18 4.32
N LYS A 58 -12.46 20.80 4.65
CA LYS A 58 -11.45 21.19 3.66
C LYS A 58 -10.76 19.99 3.02
N ALA A 59 -10.48 18.93 3.80
CA ALA A 59 -9.76 17.76 3.34
C ALA A 59 -10.63 16.81 2.51
N PHE A 60 -11.93 16.73 2.82
CA PHE A 60 -12.83 15.71 2.30
C PHE A 60 -12.83 15.58 0.75
N PRO A 61 -12.93 16.68 -0.04
CA PRO A 61 -12.86 16.57 -1.50
C PRO A 61 -11.52 16.02 -2.01
N SER A 62 -10.40 16.42 -1.39
CA SER A 62 -9.07 15.92 -1.77
C SER A 62 -8.92 14.44 -1.43
N LEU A 63 -9.46 13.96 -0.31
CA LEU A 63 -9.42 12.54 0.04
C LEU A 63 -10.17 11.67 -0.97
N LEU A 64 -11.32 12.12 -1.47
CA LEU A 64 -12.05 11.45 -2.55
C LEU A 64 -11.24 11.40 -3.86
N LYS A 65 -10.50 12.48 -4.14
CA LYS A 65 -9.61 12.58 -5.31
C LYS A 65 -8.43 11.63 -5.23
N GLU A 66 -7.77 11.56 -4.06
CA GLU A 66 -6.67 10.63 -3.82
C GLU A 66 -7.14 9.17 -3.86
N HIS A 67 -8.31 8.86 -3.29
CA HIS A 67 -8.91 7.52 -3.42
C HIS A 67 -9.13 7.14 -4.89
N SER A 68 -9.66 8.08 -5.69
CA SER A 68 -9.88 7.89 -7.13
C SER A 68 -8.57 7.62 -7.90
N PHE A 69 -7.45 8.23 -7.50
CA PHE A 69 -6.13 7.92 -8.06
C PHE A 69 -5.75 6.46 -7.81
N TRP A 70 -5.81 6.00 -6.56
CA TRP A 70 -5.48 4.61 -6.18
C TRP A 70 -6.44 3.56 -6.75
N MET A 71 -7.67 3.97 -7.07
CA MET A 71 -8.70 3.11 -7.68
C MET A 71 -8.77 3.18 -9.20
N SER A 72 -7.90 3.97 -9.83
CA SER A 72 -7.79 4.04 -11.28
C SER A 72 -7.40 2.69 -11.88
N ASP A 73 -7.75 2.48 -13.16
CA ASP A 73 -7.38 1.28 -13.91
C ASP A 73 -5.87 1.04 -13.99
N PHE A 74 -5.07 2.08 -13.75
CA PHE A 74 -3.62 1.99 -13.74
C PHE A 74 -3.09 1.17 -12.55
N HIS A 75 -3.66 1.37 -11.35
CA HIS A 75 -3.23 0.69 -10.12
C HIS A 75 -4.09 -0.53 -9.77
N ARG A 76 -5.32 -0.59 -10.30
CA ARG A 76 -6.29 -1.63 -9.98
C ARG A 76 -5.92 -2.97 -10.60
N VAL A 77 -6.05 -4.04 -9.80
CA VAL A 77 -5.85 -5.43 -10.21
C VAL A 77 -7.06 -6.25 -9.81
N MET A 78 -7.61 -7.00 -10.77
CA MET A 78 -8.76 -7.87 -10.55
C MET A 78 -8.30 -9.31 -10.35
N VAL A 79 -8.69 -9.95 -9.23
CA VAL A 79 -8.33 -11.33 -8.91
C VAL A 79 -9.58 -12.14 -8.60
N ARG A 80 -9.75 -13.28 -9.27
CA ARG A 80 -10.78 -14.27 -8.96
C ARG A 80 -10.26 -15.24 -7.90
N ASP A 81 -10.93 -15.33 -6.77
CA ASP A 81 -10.58 -16.29 -5.71
C ASP A 81 -11.02 -17.73 -6.06
N ASN A 82 -10.69 -18.68 -5.18
CA ASN A 82 -11.06 -20.10 -5.36
C ASN A 82 -12.56 -20.36 -5.31
N GLN A 83 -13.36 -19.42 -4.81
CA GLN A 83 -14.82 -19.50 -4.75
C GLN A 83 -15.46 -18.90 -6.02
N GLY A 84 -14.65 -18.38 -6.94
CA GLY A 84 -15.10 -17.76 -8.17
C GLY A 84 -15.47 -16.28 -8.02
N GLN A 85 -15.35 -15.71 -6.82
CA GLN A 85 -15.63 -14.29 -6.58
C GLN A 85 -14.48 -13.44 -7.10
N ILE A 86 -14.83 -12.34 -7.78
CA ILE A 86 -13.85 -11.40 -8.33
C ILE A 86 -13.67 -10.25 -7.34
N HIS A 87 -12.42 -10.00 -6.98
CA HIS A 87 -12.00 -8.97 -6.03
C HIS A 87 -11.16 -7.91 -6.73
N SER A 88 -11.32 -6.66 -6.31
CA SER A 88 -10.49 -5.53 -6.74
C SER A 88 -9.47 -5.20 -5.65
N LEU A 89 -8.19 -5.24 -6.00
CA LEU A 89 -7.07 -4.84 -5.15
C LEU A 89 -6.19 -3.82 -5.89
N THR A 90 -5.23 -3.23 -5.18
CA THR A 90 -4.38 -2.16 -5.71
C THR A 90 -2.91 -2.57 -5.62
N ARG A 91 -2.10 -2.13 -6.59
CA ARG A 91 -0.63 -2.27 -6.58
C ARG A 91 0.08 -0.92 -6.72
N TYR A 92 1.32 -0.87 -6.26
CA TYR A 92 2.22 0.23 -6.59
C TYR A 92 2.61 0.15 -8.06
N GLN A 93 2.55 1.29 -8.74
CA GLN A 93 2.89 1.42 -10.15
C GLN A 93 3.19 2.89 -10.43
N ALA A 94 4.48 3.23 -10.53
CA ALA A 94 4.89 4.59 -10.85
C ALA A 94 4.70 4.90 -12.34
N MET A 95 4.32 6.14 -12.68
CA MET A 95 4.21 6.62 -14.06
C MET A 95 5.59 7.02 -14.63
N TRP A 96 6.60 6.15 -14.47
CA TRP A 96 7.99 6.44 -14.83
C TRP A 96 8.73 5.17 -15.24
N ASN A 97 9.42 5.19 -16.38
CA ASN A 97 10.19 4.07 -16.93
C ASN A 97 11.60 4.47 -17.39
N LYS A 98 12.14 5.55 -16.79
CA LYS A 98 13.49 6.07 -17.06
C LYS A 98 14.31 6.06 -15.76
N PRO A 99 15.65 6.23 -15.81
CA PRO A 99 16.43 6.42 -14.58
C PRO A 99 15.81 7.53 -13.72
N ARG A 100 15.67 7.30 -12.42
CA ARG A 100 15.10 8.30 -11.52
C ARG A 100 16.06 9.49 -11.44
N PRO A 101 15.60 10.75 -11.63
CA PRO A 101 16.50 11.89 -11.66
C PRO A 101 17.39 12.04 -10.42
N GLU A 102 16.88 11.68 -9.23
CA GLU A 102 17.63 11.74 -7.97
C GLU A 102 18.65 10.61 -7.79
N SER A 103 18.58 9.54 -8.60
CA SER A 103 19.43 8.34 -8.52
C SER A 103 19.93 7.85 -9.88
N ALA A 104 20.00 8.75 -10.88
CA ALA A 104 20.09 8.36 -12.29
C ALA A 104 21.33 7.49 -12.59
N THR A 105 22.49 7.87 -12.06
CA THR A 105 23.74 7.12 -12.24
C THR A 105 23.65 5.71 -11.68
N THR A 106 23.08 5.57 -10.47
CA THR A 106 22.92 4.29 -9.79
C THR A 106 21.94 3.39 -10.55
N ASP A 107 20.79 3.93 -10.97
CA ASP A 107 19.79 3.19 -11.74
C ASP A 107 20.39 2.71 -13.09
N GLN A 108 21.11 3.58 -13.80
CA GLN A 108 21.79 3.23 -15.06
C GLN A 108 22.88 2.17 -14.87
N GLN A 109 23.68 2.26 -13.80
CA GLN A 109 24.69 1.27 -13.49
C GLN A 109 24.07 -0.10 -13.21
N MET A 110 22.96 -0.17 -12.46
CA MET A 110 22.26 -1.44 -12.24
C MET A 110 21.68 -2.00 -13.55
N ALA A 111 21.06 -1.14 -14.36
CA ALA A 111 20.49 -1.51 -15.64
C ALA A 111 21.53 -1.90 -16.71
N SER A 112 22.81 -1.56 -16.52
CA SER A 112 23.89 -1.95 -17.43
C SER A 112 24.09 -3.47 -17.54
N LYS A 113 23.61 -4.22 -16.56
CA LYS A 113 23.59 -5.69 -16.56
C LYS A 113 22.55 -6.28 -17.53
N LEU A 114 21.60 -5.46 -17.98
CA LEU A 114 20.53 -5.85 -18.90
C LEU A 114 20.93 -5.50 -20.34
N SER A 115 20.68 -6.43 -21.26
CA SER A 115 21.10 -6.31 -22.66
C SER A 115 20.13 -5.51 -23.53
N SER A 116 18.82 -5.59 -23.27
CA SER A 116 17.78 -4.95 -24.07
C SER A 116 17.37 -3.60 -23.47
N GLU A 117 17.07 -2.61 -24.31
CA GLU A 117 16.51 -1.34 -23.85
C GLU A 117 15.12 -1.52 -23.23
N VAL A 118 14.33 -2.46 -23.75
CA VAL A 118 13.00 -2.80 -23.18
C VAL A 118 13.14 -3.35 -21.77
N ASP A 119 14.15 -4.20 -21.53
CA ASP A 119 14.41 -4.75 -20.19
C ASP A 119 14.85 -3.65 -19.22
N LYS A 120 15.65 -2.69 -19.70
CA LYS A 120 16.07 -1.53 -18.90
C LYS A 120 14.89 -0.61 -18.57
N GLU A 121 14.05 -0.28 -19.54
CA GLU A 121 12.83 0.51 -19.32
C GLU A 121 11.90 -0.17 -18.32
N ASN A 122 11.68 -1.48 -18.45
CA ASN A 122 10.93 -2.25 -17.47
C ASN A 122 11.60 -2.19 -16.09
N PHE A 123 12.91 -2.45 -16.00
CA PHE A 123 13.65 -2.34 -14.74
C PHE A 123 13.49 -0.97 -14.09
N TYR A 124 13.62 0.12 -14.84
CA TYR A 124 13.42 1.48 -14.32
C TYR A 124 12.00 1.69 -13.78
N HIS A 125 11.00 1.11 -14.44
CA HIS A 125 9.62 1.14 -13.97
C HIS A 125 9.43 0.37 -12.66
N GLN A 126 10.06 -0.81 -12.52
CA GLN A 126 10.06 -1.56 -11.26
C GLN A 126 10.76 -0.80 -10.13
N VAL A 127 11.87 -0.14 -10.44
CA VAL A 127 12.62 0.72 -9.51
C VAL A 127 11.79 1.91 -9.03
N ALA A 128 11.17 2.66 -9.95
CA ALA A 128 10.33 3.80 -9.59
C ALA A 128 9.11 3.39 -8.76
N SER A 129 8.52 2.22 -9.07
CA SER A 129 7.40 1.67 -8.32
C SER A 129 7.83 1.15 -6.93
N ALA A 130 9.05 0.62 -6.79
CA ALA A 130 9.59 0.28 -5.48
C ALA A 130 9.78 1.53 -4.61
N ALA A 131 10.23 2.65 -5.20
CA ALA A 131 10.30 3.94 -4.51
C ALA A 131 8.90 4.48 -4.11
N GLU A 132 7.88 4.27 -4.94
CA GLU A 132 6.49 4.57 -4.59
C GLU A 132 6.01 3.77 -3.37
N SER A 133 6.50 2.54 -3.19
CA SER A 133 6.13 1.74 -2.02
C SER A 133 6.75 2.25 -0.70
N GLY A 134 7.77 3.11 -0.76
CA GLY A 134 8.60 3.49 0.38
C GLY A 134 9.57 2.40 0.86
N TRP A 135 9.63 1.26 0.15
CA TRP A 135 10.56 0.15 0.43
C TRP A 135 11.61 0.02 -0.69
N ASP A 136 12.28 1.11 -1.05
CA ASP A 136 13.41 1.15 -2.00
C ASP A 136 14.77 0.97 -1.29
N PHE A 137 15.41 -0.19 -1.33
CA PHE A 137 14.95 -1.46 -1.90
C PHE A 137 14.88 -2.57 -0.86
N SER A 138 14.15 -3.62 -1.22
CA SER A 138 13.92 -4.80 -0.38
C SER A 138 13.84 -6.06 -1.23
N SER A 139 14.25 -7.19 -0.65
CA SER A 139 14.03 -8.53 -1.23
C SER A 139 12.56 -8.82 -1.51
N ARG A 140 11.65 -8.13 -0.79
CA ARG A 140 10.19 -8.14 -1.00
C ARG A 140 9.77 -7.97 -2.45
N TRP A 141 10.55 -7.22 -3.23
CA TRP A 141 10.21 -6.88 -4.60
C TRP A 141 11.00 -7.68 -5.66
N MET A 142 11.90 -8.59 -5.27
CA MET A 142 12.83 -9.27 -6.17
C MET A 142 12.45 -10.73 -6.39
N ARG A 143 12.28 -11.17 -7.64
CA ARG A 143 12.00 -12.59 -7.95
C ARG A 143 13.13 -13.50 -7.47
N ASN A 144 14.39 -13.06 -7.63
CA ASN A 144 15.58 -13.81 -7.24
C ASN A 144 16.53 -12.91 -6.41
N PRO A 145 16.28 -12.74 -5.10
CA PRO A 145 17.19 -11.98 -4.23
C PRO A 145 18.60 -12.61 -4.21
N PRO A 146 19.69 -11.82 -4.11
CA PRO A 146 19.73 -10.36 -3.98
C PRO A 146 19.79 -9.61 -5.33
N ASP A 147 19.43 -10.25 -6.45
CA ASP A 147 19.56 -9.64 -7.77
C ASP A 147 18.50 -8.57 -8.03
N MET A 148 18.92 -7.31 -7.92
CA MET A 148 18.13 -6.11 -8.22
C MET A 148 17.51 -6.12 -9.62
N THR A 149 18.15 -6.75 -10.61
CA THR A 149 17.59 -6.78 -11.98
C THR A 149 16.30 -7.59 -12.08
N THR A 150 15.99 -8.37 -11.04
CA THR A 150 14.77 -9.17 -10.92
C THR A 150 13.65 -8.50 -10.13
N LEU A 151 13.74 -7.18 -9.90
CA LEU A 151 12.63 -6.41 -9.36
C LEU A 151 11.36 -6.63 -10.20
N ALA A 152 10.23 -6.80 -9.51
CA ALA A 152 8.93 -7.07 -10.12
C ALA A 152 7.79 -6.40 -9.32
N THR A 153 8.07 -5.22 -8.73
CA THR A 153 7.15 -4.44 -7.89
C THR A 153 5.75 -4.31 -8.50
N THR A 154 5.63 -4.00 -9.80
CA THR A 154 4.33 -3.82 -10.47
C THR A 154 3.62 -5.16 -10.72
N SER A 155 4.26 -6.28 -10.44
CA SER A 155 3.64 -7.62 -10.48
C SER A 155 3.25 -8.11 -9.09
N ILE A 156 3.24 -7.24 -8.08
CA ILE A 156 2.94 -7.62 -6.69
C ILE A 156 1.73 -6.82 -6.22
N ILE A 157 0.76 -7.51 -5.63
CA ILE A 157 -0.34 -6.91 -4.87
C ILE A 157 0.11 -6.84 -3.40
N PRO A 158 0.46 -5.64 -2.89
CA PRO A 158 1.04 -5.50 -1.56
C PRO A 158 -0.02 -5.50 -0.47
N VAL A 159 0.22 -6.21 0.62
CA VAL A 159 -0.69 -6.22 1.78
C VAL A 159 -0.84 -4.86 2.45
N ASP A 160 0.27 -4.15 2.61
CA ASP A 160 0.32 -2.84 3.26
C ASP A 160 -0.48 -1.80 2.48
N LEU A 161 -0.27 -1.69 1.16
CA LEU A 161 -1.03 -0.76 0.32
C LEU A 161 -2.55 -0.98 0.43
N ASN A 162 -3.00 -2.23 0.32
CA ASN A 162 -4.42 -2.53 0.40
C ASN A 162 -4.98 -2.29 1.81
N THR A 163 -4.15 -2.44 2.85
CA THR A 163 -4.51 -2.05 4.22
C THR A 163 -4.67 -0.54 4.36
N PHE A 164 -3.74 0.24 3.80
CA PHE A 164 -3.81 1.71 3.84
C PHE A 164 -5.04 2.23 3.09
N ILE A 165 -5.35 1.67 1.93
CA ILE A 165 -6.55 2.06 1.18
C ILE A 165 -7.83 1.63 1.91
N TYR A 166 -7.86 0.46 2.55
CA TYR A 166 -9.00 0.09 3.41
C TYR A 166 -9.20 1.12 4.52
N LYS A 167 -8.11 1.55 5.16
CA LYS A 167 -8.19 2.59 6.20
C LYS A 167 -8.68 3.91 5.63
N MET A 168 -8.18 4.32 4.46
CA MET A 168 -8.66 5.50 3.74
C MET A 168 -10.16 5.42 3.48
N GLU A 169 -10.67 4.28 3.03
CA GLU A 169 -12.10 4.09 2.77
C GLU A 169 -12.94 4.23 4.06
N ARG A 170 -12.46 3.66 5.18
CA ARG A 170 -13.10 3.83 6.50
C ARG A 170 -13.04 5.25 7.04
N ASP A 171 -11.95 5.97 6.76
CA ASP A 171 -11.78 7.37 7.17
C ASP A 171 -12.72 8.28 6.37
N ILE A 172 -12.84 8.06 5.06
CA ILE A 172 -13.76 8.79 4.20
C ILE A 172 -15.21 8.53 4.61
N GLU A 173 -15.59 7.28 4.89
CA GLU A 173 -16.92 6.96 5.45
C GLU A 173 -17.19 7.76 6.73
N PHE A 174 -16.24 7.77 7.67
CA PHE A 174 -16.38 8.50 8.92
C PHE A 174 -16.54 10.01 8.69
N PHE A 175 -15.71 10.60 7.82
CA PHE A 175 -15.81 12.02 7.50
C PHE A 175 -17.12 12.36 6.78
N ALA A 176 -17.57 11.51 5.87
CA ALA A 176 -18.82 11.67 5.16
C ALA A 176 -20.01 11.70 6.14
N GLU A 177 -20.03 10.78 7.10
CA GLU A 177 -21.06 10.78 8.16
C GLU A 177 -20.99 12.06 9.01
N LEU A 178 -19.78 12.48 9.37
CA LEU A 178 -19.55 13.68 10.18
C LEU A 178 -19.98 14.97 9.45
N THR A 179 -19.90 15.02 8.13
CA THR A 179 -20.30 16.17 7.31
C THR A 179 -21.73 16.08 6.76
N GLY A 180 -22.48 15.03 7.08
CA GLY A 180 -23.86 14.83 6.62
C GLY A 180 -24.00 14.25 5.20
N GLU A 181 -22.91 13.75 4.62
CA GLU A 181 -22.83 13.15 3.29
C GLU A 181 -23.19 11.65 3.34
N HIS A 182 -24.41 11.34 3.81
CA HIS A 182 -24.82 9.96 4.12
C HIS A 182 -24.78 8.98 2.93
N ILE A 183 -24.97 9.47 1.70
CA ILE A 183 -24.85 8.64 0.48
C ILE A 183 -23.40 8.18 0.31
N ILE A 184 -22.44 9.10 0.40
CA ILE A 184 -21.00 8.82 0.30
C ILE A 184 -20.56 7.92 1.45
N SER A 185 -21.04 8.18 2.68
CA SER A 185 -20.82 7.33 3.86
C SER A 185 -21.19 5.87 3.57
N LYS A 186 -22.38 5.65 3.02
CA LYS A 186 -22.86 4.31 2.67
C LYS A 186 -22.02 3.64 1.57
N GLU A 187 -21.68 4.36 0.52
CA GLU A 187 -20.84 3.87 -0.58
C GLU A 187 -19.45 3.45 -0.10
N PHE A 188 -18.82 4.27 0.75
CA PHE A 188 -17.51 3.95 1.32
C PHE A 188 -17.55 2.84 2.36
N SER A 189 -18.65 2.69 3.12
CA SER A 189 -18.90 1.51 3.95
C SER A 189 -18.87 0.22 3.11
N ASP A 190 -19.55 0.23 1.96
CA ASP A 190 -19.66 -0.96 1.12
C ASP A 190 -18.35 -1.23 0.37
N THR A 191 -17.63 -0.18 -0.04
CA THR A 191 -16.29 -0.27 -0.64
C THR A 191 -15.27 -0.84 0.36
N ALA A 192 -15.23 -0.33 1.59
CA ALA A 192 -14.33 -0.82 2.62
C ALA A 192 -14.61 -2.29 2.96
N LYS A 193 -15.89 -2.69 3.06
CA LYS A 193 -16.27 -4.11 3.26
C LYS A 193 -15.80 -4.98 2.11
N ALA A 194 -15.99 -4.55 0.87
CA ALA A 194 -15.51 -5.29 -0.30
C ALA A 194 -13.98 -5.47 -0.27
N ARG A 195 -13.23 -4.42 0.12
CA ARG A 195 -11.77 -4.52 0.26
C ARG A 195 -11.33 -5.43 1.41
N GLN A 196 -12.02 -5.40 2.55
CA GLN A 196 -11.75 -6.32 3.65
C GLN A 196 -11.90 -7.78 3.20
N ILE A 197 -12.99 -8.09 2.50
CA ILE A 197 -13.21 -9.42 1.92
C ILE A 197 -12.10 -9.76 0.92
N ALA A 198 -11.70 -8.83 0.06
CA ALA A 198 -10.60 -9.05 -0.89
C ALA A 198 -9.26 -9.35 -0.19
N ILE A 199 -8.91 -8.60 0.85
CA ILE A 199 -7.69 -8.82 1.65
C ILE A 199 -7.75 -10.21 2.31
N ASP A 200 -8.88 -10.57 2.91
CA ASP A 200 -9.06 -11.87 3.56
C ASP A 200 -9.10 -13.04 2.59
N SER A 201 -9.64 -12.87 1.38
CA SER A 201 -9.69 -13.93 0.37
C SER A 201 -8.37 -14.14 -0.37
N ILE A 202 -7.63 -13.06 -0.65
CA ILE A 202 -6.46 -13.11 -1.54
C ILE A 202 -5.13 -13.12 -0.77
N LEU A 203 -5.03 -12.32 0.30
CA LEU A 203 -3.77 -12.02 0.97
C LEU A 203 -3.61 -12.77 2.30
N TRP A 204 -4.68 -13.21 2.94
CA TRP A 204 -4.57 -14.03 4.15
C TRP A 204 -3.99 -15.42 3.84
N ASN A 205 -3.06 -15.87 4.68
CA ASN A 205 -2.55 -17.23 4.67
C ASN A 205 -2.84 -17.88 6.03
N SER A 206 -3.76 -18.86 6.04
CA SER A 206 -4.20 -19.52 7.26
C SER A 206 -3.14 -20.43 7.88
N GLU A 207 -2.25 -21.00 7.08
CA GLU A 207 -1.18 -21.88 7.54
C GLU A 207 -0.12 -21.10 8.32
N MET A 208 0.24 -19.90 7.84
CA MET A 208 1.23 -19.03 8.47
C MET A 208 0.62 -18.04 9.48
N GLU A 209 -0.70 -18.05 9.65
CA GLU A 209 -1.47 -17.11 10.49
C GLU A 209 -1.09 -15.62 10.25
N GLN A 210 -0.84 -15.23 8.99
CA GLN A 210 -0.44 -13.87 8.61
C GLN A 210 -0.91 -13.52 7.19
N TRP A 211 -0.78 -12.26 6.80
CA TRP A 211 -1.06 -11.83 5.43
C TRP A 211 0.21 -11.82 4.60
N LEU A 212 0.12 -12.21 3.33
CA LEU A 212 1.24 -12.29 2.40
C LEU A 212 0.94 -11.44 1.17
N ASP A 213 1.99 -10.85 0.60
CA ASP A 213 1.86 -10.22 -0.71
C ASP A 213 1.53 -11.28 -1.77
N TYR A 214 0.71 -10.92 -2.76
CA TYR A 214 0.33 -11.82 -3.84
C TYR A 214 1.07 -11.45 -5.13
N TRP A 215 1.83 -12.39 -5.68
CA TRP A 215 2.64 -12.17 -6.89
C TRP A 215 1.88 -12.63 -8.12
N LEU A 216 1.59 -11.68 -9.00
CA LEU A 216 1.01 -11.93 -10.30
C LEU A 216 1.99 -12.76 -11.16
N PRO A 217 1.49 -13.64 -12.05
CA PRO A 217 2.37 -14.39 -12.94
C PRO A 217 3.10 -13.46 -13.91
N ALA A 218 4.35 -13.78 -14.23
CA ALA A 218 5.22 -12.94 -15.06
C ALA A 218 4.76 -12.84 -16.54
N ASP A 219 4.10 -13.88 -17.05
CA ASP A 219 3.81 -14.03 -18.49
C ASP A 219 2.52 -13.39 -18.97
N VAL A 220 1.85 -12.60 -18.12
CA VAL A 220 0.46 -12.25 -18.39
C VAL A 220 0.34 -10.75 -18.65
N GLN A 221 0.35 -10.38 -19.94
CA GLN A 221 -0.17 -9.10 -20.46
C GLN A 221 -1.70 -8.98 -20.25
N CYS A 222 -2.29 -9.55 -19.21
CA CYS A 222 -3.74 -9.50 -19.02
C CYS A 222 -4.10 -8.19 -18.36
N GLN A 223 -4.69 -7.32 -19.17
CA GLN A 223 -5.74 -6.39 -18.77
C GLN A 223 -7.02 -7.15 -18.36
N GLY A 224 -6.89 -8.18 -17.52
CA GLY A 224 -7.96 -9.14 -17.24
C GLY A 224 -7.98 -9.61 -15.78
N VAL A 225 -8.84 -10.58 -15.51
CA VAL A 225 -9.04 -11.12 -14.16
C VAL A 225 -8.07 -12.27 -13.91
N TYR A 226 -7.09 -12.04 -13.03
CA TYR A 226 -6.13 -13.05 -12.60
C TYR A 226 -6.81 -14.16 -11.81
N GLN A 227 -6.40 -15.42 -12.01
CA GLN A 227 -6.87 -16.51 -11.17
C GLN A 227 -5.98 -16.60 -9.94
N TRP A 228 -6.58 -16.69 -8.76
CA TRP A 228 -5.85 -16.90 -7.52
C TRP A 228 -5.16 -18.26 -7.52
N ASN A 229 -3.93 -18.31 -7.03
CA ASN A 229 -3.17 -19.54 -6.81
C ASN A 229 -2.38 -19.41 -5.51
N SER A 230 -2.50 -20.38 -4.61
CA SER A 230 -1.78 -20.38 -3.33
C SER A 230 -0.26 -20.31 -3.51
N LYS A 231 0.27 -20.85 -4.61
CA LYS A 231 1.71 -20.82 -4.93
C LYS A 231 2.22 -19.42 -5.31
N SER A 232 1.32 -18.49 -5.60
CA SER A 232 1.64 -17.09 -5.90
C SER A 232 1.75 -16.20 -4.66
N GLN A 233 1.39 -16.69 -3.48
CA GLN A 233 1.63 -15.94 -2.23
C GLN A 233 3.13 -15.99 -1.88
N ASN A 234 3.72 -14.82 -1.61
CA ASN A 234 5.10 -14.75 -1.18
C ASN A 234 5.24 -15.24 0.25
N ARG A 235 5.86 -16.40 0.43
CA ARG A 235 6.03 -17.00 1.77
C ARG A 235 7.26 -16.49 2.52
N ASN A 236 8.06 -15.60 1.93
CA ASN A 236 9.08 -14.85 2.66
C ASN A 236 8.40 -13.89 3.65
N ILE A 237 9.01 -13.72 4.82
CA ILE A 237 8.42 -12.97 5.92
C ILE A 237 8.94 -11.53 5.92
N PHE A 238 8.01 -10.58 5.97
CA PHE A 238 8.25 -9.14 6.01
C PHE A 238 7.40 -8.48 7.10
N ALA A 239 7.87 -7.37 7.67
CA ALA A 239 7.08 -6.60 8.62
C ALA A 239 5.73 -6.14 8.05
N SER A 240 5.67 -5.90 6.72
CA SER A 240 4.43 -5.57 6.01
C SER A 240 3.33 -6.62 6.19
N ASN A 241 3.68 -7.90 6.36
CA ASN A 241 2.73 -9.00 6.59
C ASN A 241 1.83 -8.78 7.80
N PHE A 242 2.26 -7.95 8.75
CA PHE A 242 1.58 -7.70 10.01
C PHE A 242 0.91 -6.32 10.05
N VAL A 243 1.09 -5.47 9.03
CA VAL A 243 0.48 -4.13 8.94
C VAL A 243 -1.05 -4.15 9.12
N PRO A 244 -1.83 -5.16 8.64
CA PRO A 244 -3.26 -5.21 8.90
C PRO A 244 -3.67 -5.16 10.38
N ILE A 245 -2.79 -5.54 11.32
CA ILE A 245 -3.08 -5.43 12.76
C ILE A 245 -3.20 -3.98 13.24
N TRP A 246 -2.58 -3.03 12.52
CA TRP A 246 -2.69 -1.59 12.80
C TRP A 246 -4.15 -1.11 12.78
N LEU A 247 -5.00 -1.74 11.95
CA LEU A 247 -6.43 -1.42 11.86
C LEU A 247 -7.19 -1.72 13.16
N ASN A 248 -6.68 -2.60 14.03
CA ASN A 248 -7.25 -2.87 15.34
C ASN A 248 -6.86 -1.84 16.41
N ALA A 249 -5.86 -0.99 16.17
CA ALA A 249 -5.56 0.13 17.07
C ALA A 249 -6.61 1.25 16.94
N TYR A 250 -7.35 1.26 15.83
CA TYR A 250 -8.38 2.24 15.56
C TYR A 250 -9.73 1.82 16.17
N HIS A 251 -10.08 2.40 17.32
CA HIS A 251 -11.36 2.15 17.99
C HIS A 251 -12.03 3.44 18.46
N HIS A 252 -13.02 3.91 17.70
CA HIS A 252 -14.12 4.68 18.27
C HIS A 252 -15.00 3.71 19.07
N SER A 253 -15.37 4.06 20.30
CA SER A 253 -16.14 3.20 21.21
C SER A 253 -17.36 2.58 20.51
N GLY A 254 -17.40 1.25 20.39
CA GLY A 254 -18.51 0.51 19.76
C GLY A 254 -18.22 -0.04 18.35
N SER A 255 -17.06 0.24 17.75
CA SER A 255 -16.67 -0.30 16.44
C SER A 255 -16.19 -1.76 16.50
N VAL A 256 -16.58 -2.57 15.50
CA VAL A 256 -16.12 -3.95 15.35
C VAL A 256 -14.64 -3.97 14.97
N LYS A 257 -13.83 -4.80 15.65
CA LYS A 257 -12.41 -4.99 15.31
C LYS A 257 -12.25 -5.47 13.88
N TYR A 258 -11.28 -4.93 13.15
CA TYR A 258 -10.90 -5.41 11.83
C TYR A 258 -10.55 -6.91 11.87
N VAL A 259 -9.82 -7.32 12.91
CA VAL A 259 -9.50 -8.72 13.21
C VAL A 259 -10.07 -9.10 14.56
N ASN A 260 -10.84 -10.20 14.62
CA ASN A 260 -11.35 -10.72 15.89
C ASN A 260 -10.22 -11.19 16.82
N GLU A 261 -10.54 -11.43 18.09
CA GLU A 261 -9.54 -11.79 19.11
C GLU A 261 -8.80 -13.09 18.78
N ALA A 262 -9.48 -14.10 18.24
CA ALA A 262 -8.88 -15.38 17.90
C ALA A 262 -7.83 -15.24 16.78
N LYS A 263 -8.18 -14.58 15.68
CA LYS A 263 -7.26 -14.31 14.57
C LYS A 263 -6.12 -13.37 15.02
N SER A 264 -6.40 -12.38 15.88
CA SER A 264 -5.36 -11.52 16.47
C SER A 264 -4.35 -12.32 17.31
N LYS A 265 -4.81 -13.29 18.12
CA LYS A 265 -3.90 -14.18 18.87
C LYS A 265 -3.01 -15.01 17.94
N GLY A 266 -3.57 -15.53 16.85
CA GLY A 266 -2.80 -16.26 15.83
C GLY A 266 -1.73 -15.40 15.17
N VAL A 267 -2.11 -14.22 14.67
CA VAL A 267 -1.18 -13.24 14.08
C VAL A 267 -0.06 -12.87 15.05
N MET A 268 -0.38 -12.64 16.34
CA MET A 268 0.64 -12.32 17.33
C MET A 268 1.57 -13.48 17.66
N ARG A 269 1.10 -14.74 17.57
CA ARG A 269 1.99 -15.91 17.65
C ARG A 269 2.91 -15.97 16.45
N SER A 270 2.38 -15.77 15.24
CA SER A 270 3.14 -15.75 14.00
C SER A 270 4.21 -14.65 14.02
N LEU A 271 3.86 -13.42 14.41
CA LEU A 271 4.82 -12.31 14.54
C LEU A 271 5.93 -12.64 15.55
N LYS A 272 5.61 -13.23 16.70
CA LYS A 272 6.62 -13.62 17.69
C LYS A 272 7.54 -14.74 17.20
N ALA A 273 7.03 -15.66 16.39
CA ALA A 273 7.80 -16.75 15.79
C ALA A 273 8.52 -16.35 14.50
N SER A 274 8.20 -15.18 13.92
CA SER A 274 8.70 -14.74 12.61
C SER A 274 10.21 -14.55 12.53
N GLY A 275 10.87 -14.27 13.66
CA GLY A 275 12.26 -13.81 13.68
C GLY A 275 12.45 -12.32 13.39
N LEU A 276 11.39 -11.56 13.09
CA LEU A 276 11.46 -10.11 12.87
C LEU A 276 11.66 -9.31 14.18
N LEU A 277 11.29 -9.88 15.34
CA LEU A 277 11.37 -9.20 16.62
C LEU A 277 12.79 -9.31 17.21
N HIS A 278 13.49 -8.18 17.28
CA HIS A 278 14.80 -8.06 17.92
C HIS A 278 14.73 -7.14 19.14
N MET A 279 15.78 -7.16 19.98
CA MET A 279 15.85 -6.29 21.16
C MET A 279 15.72 -4.80 20.82
N SER A 280 16.13 -4.40 19.61
CA SER A 280 16.18 -3.01 19.15
C SER A 280 15.01 -2.61 18.24
N GLY A 281 14.01 -3.48 18.03
CA GLY A 281 12.86 -3.17 17.19
C GLY A 281 12.42 -4.35 16.32
N ILE A 282 11.72 -4.02 15.23
CA ILE A 282 11.19 -4.99 14.27
C ILE A 282 11.99 -4.83 12.97
N ALA A 283 12.62 -5.92 12.50
CA ALA A 283 13.28 -5.95 11.20
C ALA A 283 12.25 -5.85 10.06
N ALA A 284 12.63 -5.26 8.92
CA ALA A 284 11.70 -5.14 7.79
C ALA A 284 11.50 -6.48 7.06
N SER A 285 12.52 -7.33 7.08
CA SER A 285 12.63 -8.65 6.44
C SER A 285 13.60 -9.55 7.23
N LEU A 286 13.82 -10.77 6.75
CA LEU A 286 14.82 -11.69 7.33
C LEU A 286 16.04 -11.90 6.42
N LEU A 287 16.01 -11.35 5.21
CA LEU A 287 17.04 -11.60 4.20
C LEU A 287 17.96 -10.39 4.06
N ASN A 288 19.22 -10.56 4.45
CA ASN A 288 20.23 -9.54 4.21
C ASN A 288 20.66 -9.54 2.73
N THR A 289 20.11 -8.61 1.96
CA THR A 289 20.44 -8.42 0.54
C THR A 289 21.41 -7.26 0.28
N GLY A 290 21.91 -6.61 1.35
CA GLY A 290 22.66 -5.37 1.25
C GLY A 290 21.83 -4.14 0.86
N GLN A 291 20.50 -4.26 0.75
CA GLN A 291 19.60 -3.13 0.55
C GLN A 291 19.18 -2.49 1.88
N GLN A 292 18.59 -1.29 1.86
CA GLN A 292 18.28 -0.56 3.09
C GLN A 292 17.11 -1.16 3.89
N CYS A 293 16.10 -1.73 3.23
CA CYS A 293 14.93 -2.29 3.88
C CYS A 293 15.14 -3.77 4.21
N ILE A 294 16.01 -4.02 5.21
CA ILE A 294 16.33 -5.34 5.78
C ILE A 294 15.54 -5.61 7.04
#